data_AF-A0A0F0IFI8-F1
#
_entry.id   AF-A0A0F0IFI8-F1
#
_cell.length_a   1.000
_cell.length_b   1.000
_cell.length_c   1.000
_cell.angle_alpha   90.00
_cell.angle_beta   90.00
_cell.angle_gamma   90.00
#
_symmetry.space_group_name_H-M   'P 1'
#
loop_
_entity.id
_entity.type
_entity.pdbx_description
1 polymer ?
#
loop_
_entity_poly.entity_id
_entity_poly.type
_entity_poly.pdbx_seq_one_letter_code
_entity_poly.pdbx_strand_id
1 'polypeptide(L)'
;MHFPSTLLTTLTTTLLLPALAPANPLLKPQNQTSYQSQSSSQNQNQTHQLGHAIVRNNCAFPIYLWSVSSTVSEQQNMTQGALYAETFRRDSQTGGVGIKLTTVPNGLETSAPQTIFAYNLVADRVWYDLSDVFGDPFRGSRVYLDGEVTDIVWERGVPPAGSRVGNQRAGVDLILTVC
;
A
#
# COMPACT_ATOMS: atom_id res chain seq x y z
N MET A 1 -13.26 56.22 -24.98
CA MET A 1 -12.55 55.75 -26.19
C MET A 1 -13.37 54.61 -26.78
N HIS A 2 -13.94 54.84 -27.95
CA HIS A 2 -14.79 53.94 -28.73
C HIS A 2 -13.98 53.50 -29.95
N PHE A 3 -13.96 52.21 -30.29
CA PHE A 3 -13.73 51.68 -31.64
C PHE A 3 -14.40 50.29 -31.76
N PRO A 4 -14.81 49.86 -32.98
CA PRO A 4 -16.13 49.28 -33.20
C PRO A 4 -16.12 47.87 -33.81
N SER A 5 -17.35 47.36 -33.89
CA SER A 5 -17.89 46.21 -34.60
C SER A 5 -17.44 46.02 -36.06
N THR A 6 -17.32 44.77 -36.52
CA THR A 6 -17.67 44.37 -37.90
C THR A 6 -18.36 43.00 -37.91
N LEU A 7 -19.50 42.96 -38.62
CA LEU A 7 -20.42 41.85 -38.78
C LEU A 7 -20.25 41.16 -40.16
N LEU A 8 -20.70 39.90 -40.18
CA LEU A 8 -21.34 39.12 -41.26
C LEU A 8 -20.58 38.79 -42.56
N THR A 9 -20.68 37.52 -42.98
CA THR A 9 -21.67 37.09 -44.00
C THR A 9 -21.72 35.56 -44.15
N THR A 10 -22.94 35.03 -44.22
CA THR A 10 -23.28 33.69 -44.72
C THR A 10 -23.77 33.82 -46.16
N LEU A 11 -23.61 32.78 -46.99
CA LEU A 11 -24.62 32.35 -47.98
C LEU A 11 -24.24 31.02 -48.65
N THR A 12 -25.28 30.24 -48.88
CA THR A 12 -25.36 28.86 -49.35
C THR A 12 -25.38 28.75 -50.88
N THR A 13 -25.29 27.49 -51.37
CA THR A 13 -26.18 26.80 -52.34
C THR A 13 -25.48 26.10 -53.52
N THR A 14 -25.80 24.80 -53.63
CA THR A 14 -25.60 23.68 -54.61
C THR A 14 -25.39 24.01 -56.11
N LEU A 15 -24.87 23.14 -57.03
CA LEU A 15 -25.35 21.80 -57.45
C LEU A 15 -24.53 21.27 -58.70
N LEU A 16 -24.32 19.94 -58.80
CA LEU A 16 -24.30 19.02 -59.98
C LEU A 16 -23.09 18.81 -60.97
N LEU A 17 -22.93 17.51 -61.32
CA LEU A 17 -21.91 16.67 -62.01
C LEU A 17 -21.97 16.70 -63.58
N PRO A 18 -21.04 16.11 -64.41
CA PRO A 18 -20.67 14.67 -64.42
C PRO A 18 -19.27 14.16 -64.91
N ALA A 19 -19.03 12.91 -64.47
CA ALA A 19 -18.27 11.73 -64.95
C ALA A 19 -17.19 11.80 -66.06
N LEU A 20 -16.10 11.04 -65.83
CA LEU A 20 -15.46 10.11 -66.78
C LEU A 20 -14.56 9.09 -66.02
N ALA A 21 -14.79 7.79 -66.25
CA ALA A 21 -13.96 6.66 -65.80
C ALA A 21 -12.86 6.36 -66.85
N PRO A 22 -11.82 5.55 -66.55
CA PRO A 22 -11.98 4.09 -66.67
C PRO A 22 -11.17 3.19 -65.70
N ALA A 23 -11.73 1.99 -65.52
CA ALA A 23 -11.15 0.66 -65.33
C ALA A 23 -9.83 0.47 -64.55
N ASN A 24 -9.93 -0.26 -63.43
CA ASN A 24 -8.90 -1.19 -62.98
C ASN A 24 -9.56 -2.40 -62.27
N PRO A 25 -8.86 -3.54 -62.16
CA PRO A 25 -9.43 -4.88 -62.34
C PRO A 25 -10.10 -5.51 -61.13
N LEU A 26 -10.97 -6.46 -61.46
CA LEU A 26 -11.68 -7.42 -60.62
C LEU A 26 -10.77 -8.06 -59.55
N LEU A 27 -10.91 -7.62 -58.30
CA LEU A 27 -10.49 -8.36 -57.11
C LEU A 27 -11.73 -8.97 -56.43
N LYS A 28 -11.58 -10.25 -56.08
CA LYS A 28 -12.62 -11.17 -55.57
C LYS A 28 -13.21 -10.71 -54.23
N PRO A 29 -14.42 -11.16 -53.84
CA PRO A 29 -15.03 -10.77 -52.57
C PRO A 29 -14.25 -11.37 -51.39
N GLN A 30 -13.74 -10.51 -50.51
CA GLN A 30 -13.35 -10.92 -49.16
C GLN A 30 -14.46 -10.52 -48.18
N ASN A 31 -14.80 -11.50 -47.34
CA ASN A 31 -15.93 -11.52 -46.41
C ASN A 31 -16.00 -10.30 -45.48
N GLN A 32 -17.25 -9.92 -45.23
CA GLN A 32 -17.68 -8.90 -44.26
C GLN A 32 -17.02 -9.02 -42.89
N THR A 33 -16.45 -7.89 -42.47
CA THR A 33 -16.64 -7.25 -41.15
C THR A 33 -16.97 -8.16 -39.97
N SER A 34 -15.97 -8.35 -39.12
CA SER A 34 -16.01 -7.76 -37.78
C SER A 34 -14.58 -7.60 -37.23
N TYR A 35 -14.02 -6.40 -37.33
CA TYR A 35 -13.00 -6.00 -36.36
C TYR A 35 -13.74 -5.70 -35.07
N GLN A 36 -14.03 -6.74 -34.28
CA GLN A 36 -14.28 -6.52 -32.86
C GLN A 36 -12.95 -6.05 -32.28
N SER A 37 -12.90 -4.77 -31.92
CA SER A 37 -11.94 -4.24 -30.97
C SER A 37 -11.95 -5.17 -29.76
N GLN A 38 -10.94 -6.02 -29.62
CA GLN A 38 -10.70 -6.77 -28.40
C GLN A 38 -10.23 -5.78 -27.33
N SER A 39 -11.15 -4.98 -26.80
CA SER A 39 -11.12 -4.57 -25.41
C SER A 39 -11.57 -5.79 -24.60
N SER A 40 -10.76 -6.85 -24.61
CA SER A 40 -10.87 -7.85 -23.55
C SER A 40 -10.29 -7.20 -22.31
N SER A 41 -11.16 -6.54 -21.55
CA SER A 41 -11.00 -6.41 -20.11
C SER A 41 -10.74 -7.82 -19.60
N GLN A 42 -9.46 -8.18 -19.49
CA GLN A 42 -9.03 -9.31 -18.70
C GLN A 42 -9.51 -8.99 -17.29
N ASN A 43 -10.70 -9.50 -16.95
CA ASN A 43 -11.21 -9.57 -15.61
C ASN A 43 -10.36 -10.60 -14.87
N GLN A 44 -9.09 -10.22 -14.67
CA GLN A 44 -8.22 -10.85 -13.72
C GLN A 44 -8.77 -10.39 -12.38
N ASN A 45 -9.63 -11.20 -11.77
CA ASN A 45 -9.71 -11.27 -10.32
C ASN A 45 -8.33 -11.73 -9.83
N GLN A 46 -7.31 -10.88 -9.98
CA GLN A 46 -6.08 -10.97 -9.23
C GLN A 46 -6.49 -10.72 -7.80
N THR A 47 -6.69 -11.80 -7.05
CA THR A 47 -6.53 -11.76 -5.61
C THR A 47 -5.11 -11.28 -5.37
N HIS A 48 -4.95 -9.97 -5.15
CA HIS A 48 -3.68 -9.40 -4.77
C HIS A 48 -3.31 -10.08 -3.44
N GLN A 49 -2.35 -11.01 -3.49
CA GLN A 49 -1.89 -11.66 -2.27
C GLN A 49 -1.29 -10.59 -1.38
N LEU A 50 -1.85 -10.44 -0.20
CA LEU A 50 -1.36 -9.48 0.78
C LEU A 50 -0.03 -9.99 1.34
N GLY A 51 0.89 -9.06 1.57
CA GLY A 51 2.10 -9.30 2.33
C GLY A 51 1.81 -9.43 3.82
N HIS A 52 2.88 -9.38 4.60
CA HIS A 52 2.87 -9.65 6.02
C HIS A 52 3.49 -8.51 6.82
N ALA A 53 2.96 -8.31 8.02
CA ALA A 53 3.66 -7.61 9.09
C ALA A 53 4.52 -8.63 9.84
N ILE A 54 5.84 -8.47 9.76
CA ILE A 54 6.82 -9.41 10.31
C ILE A 54 7.60 -8.73 11.44
N VAL A 55 7.81 -9.46 12.54
CA VAL A 55 8.69 -9.06 13.63
C VAL A 55 9.80 -10.09 13.78
N ARG A 56 11.05 -9.61 13.77
CA ARG A 56 12.26 -10.39 13.99
C ARG A 56 12.96 -9.94 15.27
N ASN A 57 13.15 -10.88 16.19
CA ASN A 57 13.93 -10.63 17.40
C ASN A 57 15.39 -11.07 17.18
N ASN A 58 16.36 -10.16 17.03
CA ASN A 58 17.78 -10.54 17.18
C ASN A 58 18.36 -10.17 18.54
N CYS A 59 17.53 -9.73 19.49
CA CYS A 59 18.01 -9.45 20.84
C CYS A 59 18.52 -10.75 21.47
N ALA A 60 19.53 -10.64 22.34
CA ALA A 60 20.05 -11.76 23.12
C ALA A 60 19.09 -12.22 24.25
N PHE A 61 17.87 -11.68 24.30
CA PHE A 61 16.85 -11.92 25.31
C PHE A 61 15.47 -12.07 24.65
N PRO A 62 14.50 -12.74 25.31
CA PRO A 62 13.15 -12.88 24.78
C PRO A 62 12.41 -11.54 24.78
N ILE A 63 11.54 -11.37 23.78
CA ILE A 63 10.56 -10.29 23.72
C ILE A 63 9.14 -10.89 23.74
N TYR A 64 8.16 -10.08 24.10
CA TYR A 64 6.76 -10.48 24.16
C TYR A 64 5.95 -9.56 23.26
N LEU A 65 5.07 -10.13 22.45
CA LEU A 65 4.24 -9.34 21.54
C LEU A 65 2.78 -9.75 21.51
N TRP A 66 1.95 -8.80 21.11
CA TRP A 66 0.51 -8.96 20.86
C TRP A 66 0.13 -8.24 19.57
N SER A 67 -0.71 -8.86 18.74
CA SER A 67 -1.41 -8.15 17.67
C SER A 67 -2.70 -7.57 18.24
N VAL A 68 -2.86 -6.26 18.14
CA VAL A 68 -3.97 -5.51 18.76
C VAL A 68 -4.76 -4.75 17.69
N SER A 69 -6.05 -5.04 17.59
CA SER A 69 -7.04 -4.24 16.85
C SER A 69 -8.33 -4.12 17.69
N SER A 70 -9.52 -4.35 17.14
CA SER A 70 -10.74 -4.52 17.95
C SER A 70 -10.67 -5.68 18.95
N THR A 71 -9.75 -6.62 18.72
CA THR A 71 -9.41 -7.72 19.64
C THR A 71 -7.92 -7.71 19.96
N VAL A 72 -7.54 -8.30 21.09
CA VAL A 72 -6.14 -8.51 21.50
C VAL A 72 -5.82 -10.00 21.31
N SER A 73 -4.72 -10.32 20.63
CA SER A 73 -4.25 -11.70 20.49
C SER A 73 -3.77 -12.28 21.83
N GLU A 74 -3.51 -13.59 21.86
CA GLU A 74 -2.67 -14.15 22.92
C GLU A 74 -1.23 -13.61 22.84
N GLN A 75 -0.53 -13.59 23.98
CA GLN A 75 0.88 -13.21 24.04
C GLN A 75 1.72 -14.20 23.24
N GLN A 76 2.55 -13.69 22.34
CA GLN A 76 3.60 -14.47 21.68
C GLN A 76 4.92 -14.29 22.41
N ASN A 77 5.55 -15.39 22.79
CA ASN A 77 6.89 -15.39 23.39
C ASN A 77 7.94 -15.61 22.28
N MET A 78 8.77 -14.61 22.06
CA MET A 78 9.71 -14.55 20.95
C MET A 78 11.13 -14.64 21.48
N THR A 79 11.73 -15.83 21.44
CA THR A 79 13.13 -16.04 21.80
C THR A 79 14.09 -15.42 20.77
N GLN A 80 15.38 -15.41 21.07
CA GLN A 80 16.40 -14.93 20.14
C GLN A 80 16.31 -15.66 18.79
N GLY A 81 16.28 -14.89 17.70
CA GLY A 81 16.17 -15.37 16.33
C GLY A 81 14.74 -15.72 15.89
N ALA A 82 13.74 -15.65 16.78
CA ALA A 82 12.36 -15.96 16.44
C ALA A 82 11.77 -14.95 15.45
N LEU A 83 10.81 -15.44 14.66
CA LEU A 83 10.02 -14.66 13.70
C LEU A 83 8.53 -14.79 14.05
N TYR A 84 7.84 -13.66 14.07
CA TYR A 84 6.39 -13.57 14.09
C TYR A 84 5.95 -12.95 12.76
N ALA A 85 4.86 -13.45 12.19
CA ALA A 85 4.26 -12.90 10.99
C ALA A 85 2.74 -12.99 11.07
N GLU A 86 2.06 -11.92 10.65
CA GLU A 86 0.64 -11.96 10.31
C GLU A 86 0.42 -11.35 8.93
N THR A 87 -0.47 -11.94 8.13
CA THR A 87 -0.90 -11.34 6.86
C THR A 87 -1.58 -10.00 7.16
N PHE A 88 -1.33 -8.98 6.34
CA PHE A 88 -2.01 -7.70 6.51
C PHE A 88 -3.53 -7.91 6.50
N ARG A 89 -4.19 -7.24 7.43
CA ARG A 89 -5.64 -7.28 7.60
C ARG A 89 -6.15 -5.89 7.93
N ARG A 90 -7.38 -5.61 7.49
CA ARG A 90 -8.11 -4.41 7.91
C ARG A 90 -9.04 -4.77 9.06
N ASP A 91 -8.96 -4.02 10.14
CA ASP A 91 -9.98 -4.07 11.20
C ASP A 91 -11.08 -3.05 10.89
N SER A 92 -12.34 -3.48 10.85
CA SER A 92 -13.44 -2.59 10.48
C SER A 92 -13.79 -1.55 11.54
N GLN A 93 -13.39 -1.75 12.80
CA GLN A 93 -13.70 -0.86 13.91
C GLN A 93 -12.55 0.12 14.18
N THR A 94 -11.30 -0.37 14.23
CA THR A 94 -10.11 0.45 14.54
C THR A 94 -9.42 1.00 13.30
N GLY A 95 -9.69 0.43 12.11
CA GLY A 95 -9.06 0.80 10.85
C GLY A 95 -7.71 0.12 10.59
N GLY A 96 -7.00 -0.27 11.64
CA GLY A 96 -5.69 -0.93 11.54
C GLY A 96 -5.33 -1.80 12.73
N VAL A 97 -4.07 -2.21 12.74
CA VAL A 97 -3.49 -3.15 13.70
C VAL A 97 -2.23 -2.54 14.28
N GLY A 98 -2.05 -2.67 15.59
CA GLY A 98 -0.80 -2.39 16.28
C GLY A 98 -0.21 -3.67 16.83
N ILE A 99 0.96 -4.07 16.32
CA ILE A 99 1.77 -5.12 16.93
C ILE A 99 2.58 -4.46 18.04
N LYS A 100 2.26 -4.80 19.29
CA LYS A 100 2.87 -4.20 20.47
C LYS A 100 3.95 -5.12 21.01
N LEU A 101 5.16 -4.62 21.18
CA LEU A 101 6.34 -5.37 21.63
C LEU A 101 6.80 -4.82 22.98
N THR A 102 7.22 -5.71 23.87
CA THR A 102 7.83 -5.37 25.16
C THR A 102 8.93 -6.37 25.51
N THR A 103 9.78 -6.02 26.48
CA THR A 103 10.81 -6.90 27.05
C THR A 103 10.39 -7.53 28.37
N VAL A 104 9.19 -7.21 28.87
CA VAL A 104 8.65 -7.72 30.14
C VAL A 104 7.51 -8.71 29.89
N PRO A 105 7.54 -9.92 30.47
CA PRO A 105 6.42 -10.87 30.35
C PRO A 105 5.12 -10.23 30.85
N ASN A 106 4.02 -10.42 30.12
CA ASN A 106 2.72 -9.79 30.40
C ASN A 106 2.79 -8.25 30.42
N GLY A 107 3.73 -7.66 29.68
CA GLY A 107 3.98 -6.21 29.66
C GLY A 107 2.78 -5.37 29.18
N LEU A 108 1.89 -5.93 28.36
CA LEU A 108 0.68 -5.22 27.93
C LEU A 108 -0.28 -4.95 29.10
N GLU A 109 -0.46 -5.92 30.01
CA GLU A 109 -1.36 -5.81 31.18
C GLU A 109 -0.72 -4.97 32.30
N THR A 110 0.59 -5.02 32.40
CA THR A 110 1.37 -4.33 33.46
C THR A 110 1.82 -2.94 33.07
N SER A 111 1.41 -2.44 31.89
CA SER A 111 1.84 -1.14 31.35
C SER A 111 3.37 -0.98 31.29
N ALA A 112 4.07 -2.07 30.98
CA ALA A 112 5.51 -2.01 30.68
C ALA A 112 5.76 -1.16 29.42
N PRO A 113 6.99 -0.64 29.23
CA PRO A 113 7.38 0.04 27.98
C PRO A 113 7.04 -0.77 26.74
N GLN A 114 6.50 -0.12 25.70
CA GLN A 114 6.02 -0.78 24.49
C GLN A 114 6.46 -0.04 23.23
N THR A 115 7.00 -0.79 22.28
CA THR A 115 7.12 -0.35 20.88
C THR A 115 5.95 -0.88 20.10
N ILE A 116 5.30 0.02 19.37
CA ILE A 116 4.11 -0.26 18.56
C ILE A 116 4.52 -0.17 17.10
N PHE A 117 4.46 -1.31 16.43
CA PHE A 117 4.48 -1.39 14.98
C PHE A 117 3.04 -1.35 14.46
N ALA A 118 2.63 -0.19 13.97
CA ALA A 118 1.29 0.02 13.46
C ALA A 118 1.24 -0.14 11.95
N TYR A 119 0.16 -0.75 11.45
CA TYR A 119 -0.17 -0.75 10.03
C TYR A 119 -1.67 -0.59 9.77
N ASN A 120 -2.01 0.05 8.65
CA ASN A 120 -3.37 0.27 8.17
C ASN A 120 -3.46 -0.18 6.70
N LEU A 121 -4.23 -1.24 6.44
CA LEU A 121 -4.53 -1.70 5.08
C LEU A 121 -5.74 -0.93 4.52
N VAL A 122 -5.51 -0.17 3.45
CA VAL A 122 -6.54 0.59 2.73
C VAL A 122 -6.40 0.30 1.23
N ALA A 123 -7.41 -0.37 0.67
CA ALA A 123 -7.38 -0.89 -0.70
C ALA A 123 -6.13 -1.75 -0.95
N ASP A 124 -5.26 -1.35 -1.87
CA ASP A 124 -4.01 -2.02 -2.26
C ASP A 124 -2.75 -1.40 -1.62
N ARG A 125 -2.92 -0.60 -0.57
CA ARG A 125 -1.86 0.12 0.12
C ARG A 125 -1.82 -0.20 1.61
N VAL A 126 -0.62 -0.23 2.18
CA VAL A 126 -0.38 -0.34 3.62
C VAL A 126 0.37 0.90 4.07
N TRP A 127 -0.26 1.64 4.99
CA TRP A 127 0.37 2.73 5.74
C TRP A 127 0.92 2.19 7.04
N TYR A 128 2.09 2.62 7.45
CA TYR A 128 2.75 2.10 8.65
C TYR A 128 3.58 3.15 9.36
N ASP A 129 3.75 2.94 10.66
CA ASP A 129 4.61 3.77 11.51
C ASP A 129 5.14 2.97 12.70
N LEU A 130 6.09 3.58 13.40
CA LEU A 130 6.53 3.13 14.71
C LEU A 130 6.22 4.22 15.74
N SER A 131 5.79 3.80 16.93
CA SER A 131 5.62 4.66 18.10
C SER A 131 5.96 3.91 19.38
N ASP A 132 6.27 4.65 20.45
CA ASP A 132 6.52 4.09 21.78
C ASP A 132 5.52 4.66 22.79
N VAL A 133 5.10 3.82 23.74
CA VAL A 133 4.28 4.21 24.89
C VAL A 133 4.84 3.60 26.16
N PHE A 134 4.65 4.30 27.28
CA PHE A 134 5.14 3.89 28.61
C PHE A 134 6.66 3.74 28.73
N GLY A 135 7.43 4.20 27.74
CA GLY A 135 8.89 4.19 27.71
C GLY A 135 9.45 3.56 26.43
N ASP A 136 10.77 3.36 26.41
CA ASP A 136 11.51 2.85 25.26
C ASP A 136 12.06 1.44 25.57
N PRO A 137 11.36 0.33 25.23
CA PRO A 137 11.74 -1.02 25.65
C PRO A 137 13.07 -1.50 25.08
N PHE A 138 13.49 -0.94 23.94
CA PHE A 138 14.71 -1.30 23.23
C PHE A 138 15.81 -0.24 23.36
N ARG A 139 15.72 0.68 24.33
CA ARG A 139 16.72 1.73 24.52
C ARG A 139 18.15 1.14 24.53
N GLY A 140 19.00 1.68 23.67
CA GLY A 140 20.39 1.25 23.49
C GLY A 140 20.60 0.20 22.40
N SER A 141 19.54 -0.35 21.82
CA SER A 141 19.57 -1.30 20.69
C SER A 141 18.83 -0.72 19.49
N ARG A 142 19.23 -1.09 18.27
CA ARG A 142 18.60 -0.58 17.05
C ARG A 142 17.20 -1.18 16.87
N VAL A 143 16.25 -0.35 16.43
CA VAL A 143 14.92 -0.78 15.94
C VAL A 143 14.80 -0.32 14.49
N TYR A 144 14.53 -1.25 13.58
CA TYR A 144 14.53 -1.01 12.14
C TYR A 144 13.31 -1.63 11.48
N LEU A 145 12.42 -0.80 10.95
CA LEU A 145 11.31 -1.23 10.11
C LEU A 145 11.69 -1.04 8.65
N ASP A 146 11.93 -2.16 7.96
CA ASP A 146 12.23 -2.23 6.53
C ASP A 146 10.92 -2.16 5.73
N GLY A 147 10.83 -1.16 4.87
CA GLY A 147 9.67 -0.92 4.04
C GLY A 147 10.08 -0.58 2.61
N GLU A 148 9.26 -0.98 1.63
CA GLU A 148 9.58 -0.88 0.20
C GLU A 148 10.07 0.51 -0.24
N VAL A 149 9.43 1.55 0.32
CA VAL A 149 9.66 2.95 -0.06
C VAL A 149 10.29 3.76 1.08
N THR A 150 10.03 3.40 2.32
CA THR A 150 10.38 4.21 3.48
C THR A 150 10.76 3.35 4.67
N ASP A 151 12.05 3.34 4.96
CA ASP A 151 12.55 2.76 6.20
C ASP A 151 12.25 3.67 7.38
N ILE A 152 11.92 3.07 8.54
CA ILE A 152 11.85 3.77 9.82
C ILE A 152 12.91 3.19 10.74
N VAL A 153 13.89 4.03 11.11
CA VAL A 153 15.06 3.61 11.89
C VAL A 153 15.14 4.41 13.18
N TRP A 154 15.20 3.70 14.31
CA TRP A 154 15.55 4.25 15.61
C TRP A 154 16.90 3.69 16.03
N GLU A 155 17.96 4.45 15.79
CA GLU A 155 19.34 3.95 15.90
C GLU A 155 19.73 3.47 17.30
N ARG A 156 19.07 3.99 18.34
CA ARG A 156 19.27 3.56 19.74
C ARG A 156 17.96 3.12 20.39
N GLY A 157 16.99 2.68 19.60
CA GLY A 157 15.72 2.14 20.10
C GLY A 157 14.90 3.17 20.86
N VAL A 158 15.00 4.42 20.40
CA VAL A 158 14.26 5.58 20.90
C VAL A 158 13.80 6.36 19.67
N PRO A 159 12.52 6.77 19.59
CA PRO A 159 12.01 7.51 18.46
C PRO A 159 12.78 8.83 18.26
N PRO A 160 13.13 9.20 17.02
CA PRO A 160 13.68 10.52 16.73
C PRO A 160 12.63 11.61 16.94
N ALA A 161 13.05 12.87 16.90
CA ALA A 161 12.10 13.98 16.92
C ALA A 161 11.19 13.93 15.67
N GLY A 162 9.88 14.04 15.90
CA GLY A 162 8.86 14.00 14.86
C GLY A 162 8.31 12.59 14.58
N SER A 163 7.15 12.53 13.92
CA SER A 163 6.55 11.27 13.46
C SER A 163 7.03 10.95 12.04
N ARG A 164 7.18 9.66 11.74
CA ARG A 164 7.44 9.15 10.40
C ARG A 164 6.38 8.12 10.06
N VAL A 165 5.79 8.28 8.88
CA VAL A 165 4.79 7.36 8.33
C VAL A 165 5.29 6.92 6.97
N GLY A 166 5.35 5.61 6.75
CA GLY A 166 5.62 5.01 5.45
C GLY A 166 4.32 4.55 4.76
N ASN A 167 4.43 4.25 3.47
CA ASN A 167 3.33 3.74 2.66
C ASN A 167 3.87 2.89 1.50
N GLN A 168 3.39 1.65 1.38
CA GLN A 168 3.80 0.73 0.33
C GLN A 168 2.64 -0.07 -0.25
N ARG A 169 2.95 -0.87 -1.28
CA ARG A 169 1.97 -1.81 -1.86
C ARG A 169 1.60 -2.87 -0.84
N ALA A 170 0.32 -3.24 -0.79
CA ALA A 170 -0.18 -4.21 0.18
C ALA A 170 0.36 -5.65 -0.04
N GLY A 171 0.89 -5.96 -1.22
CA GLY A 171 1.52 -7.26 -1.51
C GLY A 171 3.01 -7.34 -1.16
N VAL A 172 3.56 -6.37 -0.44
CA VAL A 172 4.98 -6.35 -0.03
C VAL A 172 5.07 -6.38 1.49
N ASP A 173 5.90 -7.28 2.02
CA ASP A 173 6.09 -7.45 3.46
C ASP A 173 6.70 -6.20 4.12
N LEU A 174 6.39 -6.02 5.39
CA LEU A 174 7.05 -5.09 6.30
C LEU A 174 7.80 -5.89 7.35
N ILE A 175 9.08 -5.58 7.57
CA ILE A 175 9.91 -6.36 8.50
C ILE A 175 10.46 -5.43 9.58
N LEU A 176 9.92 -5.54 10.79
CA LEU A 176 10.49 -4.94 11.98
C LEU A 176 11.58 -5.86 12.54
N THR A 177 12.82 -5.38 12.58
CA THR A 177 13.93 -6.02 13.27
C THR A 177 14.28 -5.24 14.53
N VAL A 178 14.30 -5.92 15.69
CA VAL A 178 14.73 -5.37 16.98
C VAL A 178 16.01 -6.05 17.44
N CYS A 179 17.01 -5.24 17.77
CA CYS A 179 18.40 -5.65 17.97
C CYS A 179 18.99 -6.44 16.76
#